data_AF-A0A819USX7-F1
#
_entry.id   AF-A0A819USX7-F1
#
_cell.length_a   1.000
_cell.length_b   1.000
_cell.length_c   1.000
_cell.angle_alpha   90.00
_cell.angle_beta   90.00
_cell.angle_gamma   90.00
#
_symmetry.space_group_name_H-M   'P 1'
#
loop_
_entity.id
_entity.type
_entity.pdbx_description
1 polymer ?
#
loop_
_entity_poly.entity_id
_entity_poly.type
_entity_poly.pdbx_seq_one_letter_code
_entity_poly.pdbx_strand_id
1 'polypeptide(L)'
;MAAQITNLPSLIIGRVLTKSNTTTAIVRVLQMKLDDKFDMFFNQQCRYPLERYEISEIVYELGRIKDPLTGRRCNGLRYLDESFVATDRENQLQRLSPPPLNTTPHE
;
A
#
# COMPACT_ATOMS: atom_id res chain seq x y z
N MET A 1 34.70 20.25 5.66
CA MET A 1 35.05 19.11 4.79
C MET A 1 33.89 18.12 4.83
N ALA A 2 33.18 17.93 3.72
CA ALA A 2 32.06 16.99 3.67
C ALA A 2 32.61 15.56 3.64
N ALA A 3 32.20 14.71 4.59
CA ALA A 3 32.54 13.30 4.58
C ALA A 3 32.02 12.67 3.27
N GLN A 4 32.94 12.17 2.44
CA GLN A 4 32.58 11.36 1.29
C GLN A 4 31.93 10.07 1.81
N ILE A 5 30.66 9.87 1.48
CA ILE A 5 29.94 8.63 1.78
C ILE A 5 30.50 7.57 0.82
N THR A 6 31.56 6.86 1.25
CA THR A 6 32.26 5.86 0.43
C THR A 6 31.50 4.55 0.28
N ASN A 7 30.48 4.31 1.12
CA ASN A 7 29.63 3.12 1.06
C ASN A 7 28.18 3.53 0.77
N LEU A 8 27.84 3.61 -0.51
CA LEU A 8 26.46 3.75 -0.95
C LEU A 8 25.75 2.39 -0.84
N PRO A 9 24.50 2.34 -0.33
CA PRO A 9 23.75 1.09 -0.30
C PRO A 9 23.48 0.58 -1.73
N SER A 10 23.48 -0.73 -1.92
CA SER A 10 23.16 -1.34 -3.23
C SER A 10 21.69 -1.24 -3.59
N LEU A 11 20.81 -1.20 -2.58
CA LEU A 11 19.36 -1.11 -2.72
C LEU A 11 18.82 -0.07 -1.75
N ILE A 12 17.87 0.73 -2.24
CA ILE A 12 17.18 1.75 -1.46
C ILE A 12 15.68 1.56 -1.64
N ILE A 13 14.95 1.61 -0.54
CA ILE A 13 13.49 1.74 -0.53
C ILE A 13 13.15 3.11 0.04
N GLY A 14 12.28 3.84 -0.64
CA GLY A 14 11.87 5.17 -0.21
C GLY A 14 10.53 5.60 -0.77
N ARG A 15 10.02 6.71 -0.26
CA ARG A 15 8.77 7.30 -0.70
C ARG A 15 9.03 8.28 -1.84
N VAL A 16 8.33 8.11 -2.96
CA VAL A 16 8.31 9.11 -4.03
C VAL A 16 7.64 10.39 -3.50
N LEU A 17 8.36 11.51 -3.56
CA LEU A 17 7.85 12.83 -3.17
C LEU A 17 7.16 13.53 -4.33
N THR A 18 7.88 13.61 -5.45
CA THR A 18 7.43 14.29 -6.66
C THR A 18 7.93 13.50 -7.85
N LYS A 19 7.07 13.35 -8.85
CA LYS A 19 7.44 12.91 -10.18
C LYS A 19 7.76 14.17 -10.98
N SER A 20 9.04 14.48 -11.20
CA SER A 20 9.40 15.67 -11.96
C SER A 20 9.13 15.48 -13.45
N ASN A 21 9.50 14.32 -14.00
CA ASN A 21 9.34 13.93 -15.41
C ASN A 21 8.87 12.46 -15.55
N THR A 22 8.66 11.98 -16.78
CA THR A 22 8.33 10.56 -17.04
C THR A 22 9.44 9.59 -16.61
N THR A 23 10.70 10.05 -16.53
CA THR A 23 11.89 9.20 -16.34
C THR A 23 12.61 9.38 -15.00
N THR A 24 12.31 10.42 -14.23
CA THR A 24 13.01 10.70 -12.95
C THR A 24 12.03 10.91 -11.80
N ALA A 25 12.39 10.41 -10.62
CA ALA A 25 11.61 10.55 -9.41
C ALA A 25 12.49 11.06 -8.27
N ILE A 26 11.95 12.00 -7.48
CA ILE A 26 12.57 12.43 -6.23
C ILE A 26 12.08 11.51 -5.13
N VAL A 27 12.99 10.82 -4.45
CA VAL A 27 12.68 9.82 -3.42
C VAL A 27 13.17 10.29 -2.05
N ARG A 28 12.29 10.25 -1.05
CA ARG A 28 12.66 10.41 0.35
C ARG A 28 13.02 9.05 0.93
N VAL A 29 14.26 8.94 1.39
CA VAL A 29 14.77 7.75 2.07
C VAL A 29 14.90 8.05 3.55
N LEU A 30 14.40 7.15 4.39
CA LEU A 30 14.50 7.23 5.84
C LEU A 30 15.39 6.07 6.32
N GLN A 31 16.26 6.36 7.27
CA GLN A 31 17.03 5.37 7.99
C GLN A 31 16.83 5.59 9.49
N MET A 32 16.59 4.53 10.24
CA MET A 32 16.58 4.60 11.68
C MET A 32 18.01 4.81 12.18
N LYS A 33 18.20 5.82 13.03
CA LYS A 33 19.46 6.05 13.75
C LYS A 33 19.21 6.07 15.24
N LEU A 34 20.08 5.40 15.98
CA LEU A 34 20.10 5.43 17.43
C LEU A 34 20.56 6.82 17.90
N ASP A 35 19.82 7.38 18.83
CA ASP A 35 20.26 8.51 19.64
C ASP A 35 20.69 7.99 21.01
N ASP A 36 22.00 8.02 21.27
CA ASP A 36 22.60 7.46 22.49
C ASP A 36 22.17 8.19 23.77
N LYS A 37 21.72 9.45 23.66
CA LYS A 37 21.29 10.23 24.82
C LYS A 37 19.91 9.78 25.31
N PHE A 38 19.05 9.40 24.38
CA PHE A 38 17.67 8.99 24.67
C PHE A 38 17.48 7.47 24.61
N ASP A 39 18.51 6.71 24.21
CA ASP A 39 18.45 5.26 23.96
C ASP A 39 17.27 4.89 23.06
N MET A 40 17.05 5.69 22.01
CA MET A 40 15.89 5.58 21.13
C MET A 40 16.26 5.79 19.67
N PHE A 41 15.59 5.05 18.79
CA PHE A 41 15.77 5.21 17.35
C PHE A 41 14.84 6.28 16.79
N PHE A 42 15.39 7.13 15.94
CA PHE A 42 14.65 8.13 15.19
C PHE A 42 14.81 7.94 13.69
N ASN A 43 13.75 8.23 12.94
CA ASN A 43 13.80 8.26 11.48
C ASN A 43 14.57 9.50 11.02
N GLN A 44 15.74 9.30 10.44
CA GLN A 44 16.52 10.35 9.80
C GLN A 44 16.37 10.28 8.27
N GLN A 45 16.10 11.42 7.64
CA GLN A 45 16.16 11.53 6.19
C GLN A 45 17.60 11.45 5.70
N CYS A 46 17.90 10.44 4.89
CA CYS A 46 19.20 10.26 4.25
C CYS A 46 19.22 10.95 2.89
N ARG A 47 20.34 11.59 2.57
CA ARG A 47 20.60 12.22 1.27
C ARG A 47 21.58 11.34 0.50
N TYR A 48 21.05 10.46 -0.34
CA TYR A 48 21.84 9.70 -1.29
C TYR A 48 21.89 10.43 -2.64
N PRO A 49 22.97 10.28 -3.41
CA PRO A 49 23.04 10.75 -4.80
C PRO A 49 22.11 9.89 -5.67
N LEU A 50 20.82 10.25 -5.75
CA LEU A 50 19.79 9.45 -6.39
C LEU A 50 20.02 9.26 -7.89
N GLU A 51 20.80 10.15 -8.53
CA GLU A 51 21.24 10.03 -9.92
C GLU A 51 22.07 8.76 -10.21
N ARG A 52 22.55 8.07 -9.16
CA ARG A 52 23.28 6.80 -9.27
C ARG A 52 22.38 5.56 -9.17
N TYR A 53 21.08 5.74 -8.99
CA TYR A 53 20.13 4.66 -8.80
C TYR A 53 19.12 4.63 -9.95
N GLU A 54 18.69 3.42 -10.29
CA GLU A 54 17.59 3.18 -11.21
C GLU A 54 16.36 2.71 -10.43
N ILE A 55 15.17 3.11 -10.88
CA ILE A 55 13.91 2.63 -10.30
C ILE A 55 13.69 1.19 -10.79
N SER A 56 13.90 0.22 -9.90
CA SER A 56 13.69 -1.20 -10.23
C SER A 56 12.21 -1.58 -10.23
N GLU A 57 11.46 -1.20 -9.18
CA GLU A 57 10.05 -1.56 -9.04
C GLU A 57 9.28 -0.56 -8.18
N ILE A 58 7.94 -0.56 -8.33
CA ILE A 58 7.02 0.14 -7.43
C ILE A 58 6.42 -0.91 -6.48
N VAL A 59 6.91 -0.96 -5.24
CA VAL A 59 6.48 -1.96 -4.25
C VAL A 59 5.02 -1.75 -3.82
N TYR A 60 4.62 -0.50 -3.57
CA TYR A 60 3.27 -0.15 -3.12
C TYR A 60 2.71 1.02 -3.94
N GLU A 61 1.86 0.71 -4.92
CA GLU A 61 1.17 1.72 -5.73
C GLU A 61 0.10 2.43 -4.90
N LEU A 62 0.20 3.76 -4.79
CA LEU A 62 -0.76 4.56 -4.01
C LEU A 62 -2.18 4.41 -4.58
N GLY A 63 -3.13 4.08 -3.70
CA GLY A 63 -4.54 3.88 -4.05
C GLY A 63 -4.87 2.54 -4.72
N ARG A 64 -3.87 1.73 -5.07
CA ARG A 64 -4.04 0.40 -5.70
C ARG A 64 -3.16 -0.66 -5.06
N ILE A 65 -2.89 -0.50 -3.77
CA ILE A 65 -2.04 -1.41 -2.99
C ILE A 65 -2.61 -2.83 -3.07
N LYS A 66 -1.73 -3.78 -3.37
CA LYS A 66 -1.98 -5.20 -3.22
C LYS A 66 -1.23 -5.70 -2.00
N ASP A 67 -1.91 -6.45 -1.15
CA ASP A 67 -1.28 -7.15 -0.04
C ASP A 67 -0.30 -8.20 -0.60
N PRO A 68 1.00 -8.14 -0.27
CA PRO A 68 2.00 -9.06 -0.81
C PRO A 68 1.77 -10.51 -0.40
N LEU A 69 1.05 -10.78 0.70
CA LEU A 69 0.78 -12.14 1.17
C LEU A 69 -0.35 -12.82 0.39
N THR A 70 -1.38 -12.06 0.00
CA THR A 70 -2.60 -12.62 -0.60
C THR A 70 -2.80 -12.22 -2.06
N GLY A 71 -2.09 -11.19 -2.54
CA GLY A 71 -2.27 -10.59 -3.87
C GLY A 71 -3.56 -9.76 -4.00
N ARG A 72 -4.38 -9.66 -2.96
CA ARG A 72 -5.66 -8.95 -2.96
C ARG A 72 -5.48 -7.45 -2.81
N ARG A 73 -6.39 -6.67 -3.39
CA ARG A 73 -6.36 -5.21 -3.21
C ARG A 73 -6.82 -4.84 -1.80
N CYS A 74 -6.11 -3.94 -1.16
CA CYS A 74 -6.44 -3.46 0.18
C CYS A 74 -6.41 -1.94 0.29
N ASN A 75 -7.20 -1.42 1.22
CA ASN A 75 -7.14 -0.03 1.67
C ASN A 75 -6.89 -0.02 3.17
N GLY A 76 -5.64 0.28 3.55
CA GLY A 76 -5.19 0.13 4.93
C GLY A 76 -5.33 -1.32 5.38
N LEU A 77 -6.20 -1.55 6.36
CA LEU A 77 -6.40 -2.86 6.99
C LEU A 77 -7.56 -3.68 6.41
N ARG A 78 -8.24 -3.20 5.36
CA ARG A 78 -9.43 -3.86 4.78
C ARG A 78 -9.17 -4.30 3.34
N TYR A 79 -9.63 -5.49 2.97
CA TYR A 79 -9.63 -5.92 1.58
C TYR A 79 -10.81 -5.31 0.83
N LEU A 80 -10.56 -4.83 -0.40
CA LEU A 80 -11.60 -4.20 -1.21
C LEU A 80 -12.61 -5.22 -1.75
N ASP A 81 -12.19 -6.47 -1.92
CA ASP A 81 -13.00 -7.56 -2.46
C ASP A 81 -14.05 -8.07 -1.45
N GLU A 82 -13.97 -7.70 -0.17
CA GLU A 82 -14.96 -8.08 0.86
C GLU A 82 -16.36 -7.50 0.59
N SER A 83 -16.43 -6.43 -0.19
CA SER A 83 -17.71 -5.88 -0.67
C SER A 83 -18.49 -6.84 -1.58
N PHE A 84 -17.82 -7.81 -2.23
CA PHE A 84 -18.49 -8.85 -3.02
C PHE A 84 -19.06 -9.98 -2.15
N VAL A 85 -18.44 -10.28 -1.00
CA VAL A 85 -18.90 -11.37 -0.12
C VAL A 85 -20.24 -11.03 0.54
N ALA A 86 -20.48 -9.74 0.82
CA ALA A 86 -21.78 -9.29 1.32
C ALA A 86 -22.90 -9.48 0.28
N THR A 87 -22.63 -9.18 -1.00
CA THR A 87 -23.63 -9.28 -2.06
C THR A 87 -24.01 -10.72 -2.37
N ASP A 88 -23.07 -11.67 -2.32
CA ASP A 88 -23.38 -13.08 -2.55
C ASP A 88 -24.23 -13.69 -1.42
N ARG A 89 -24.01 -13.29 -0.16
CA ARG A 89 -24.82 -13.75 0.97
C ARG A 89 -26.25 -13.20 0.92
N GLU A 90 -26.42 -11.93 0.60
CA GLU A 90 -27.75 -11.32 0.40
C GLU A 90 -28.48 -11.92 -0.81
N ASN A 91 -27.78 -12.14 -1.93
CA ASN A 91 -28.34 -12.78 -3.11
C ASN A 91 -28.74 -14.25 -2.87
N GLN A 92 -27.99 -14.98 -2.04
CA GLN A 92 -28.38 -16.35 -1.63
C GLN A 92 -29.59 -16.34 -0.70
N LEU A 93 -29.67 -15.40 0.26
CA LEU A 93 -30.82 -15.28 1.15
C LEU A 93 -32.11 -14.89 0.38
N GLN A 94 -32.02 -14.01 -0.63
CA GLN A 94 -33.15 -13.68 -1.51
C GLN A 94 -33.56 -14.82 -2.45
N ARG A 95 -32.66 -15.73 -2.80
CA ARG A 95 -32.99 -16.93 -3.59
C ARG A 95 -33.63 -18.04 -2.75
N LEU A 96 -33.43 -18.01 -1.43
CA LEU A 96 -33.98 -18.99 -0.48
C LEU A 96 -35.30 -18.52 0.15
N SER A 97 -35.70 -17.26 -0.03
CA SER A 97 -37.02 -16.80 0.43
C SER A 97 -38.13 -17.50 -0.37
N PRO A 98 -39.11 -18.13 0.31
CA PRO A 98 -40.24 -18.76 -0.36
C PRO A 98 -41.03 -17.71 -1.17
N PRO A 99 -41.60 -18.08 -2.33
CA PRO A 99 -42.44 -17.17 -3.10
C PRO A 99 -43.61 -16.70 -2.23
N PRO A 100 -44.04 -15.44 -2.37
CA PRO A 100 -45.18 -14.94 -1.61
C PRO A 100 -46.40 -15.80 -1.90
N LEU A 101 -47.11 -16.22 -0.84
CA LEU A 101 -48.38 -16.94 -0.99
C LEU A 101 -49.33 -16.05 -1.79
N ASN A 102 -49.71 -16.49 -2.99
CA ASN A 102 -50.85 -15.92 -3.71
C ASN A 102 -52.11 -16.19 -2.88
N THR A 103 -52.50 -15.23 -2.06
CA THR A 103 -53.86 -15.19 -1.52
C THR A 103 -54.77 -14.70 -2.64
N THR A 104 -55.30 -15.62 -3.44
CA THR A 104 -56.52 -15.34 -4.20
C THR A 104 -57.64 -15.10 -3.19
N PRO A 105 -58.30 -13.92 -3.19
CA PRO A 105 -59.50 -13.74 -2.41
C PRO A 105 -60.60 -14.59 -3.05
N HIS A 106 -60.97 -15.68 -2.38
CA HIS A 106 -62.25 -16.33 -2.62
C HIS A 106 -63.29 -15.60 -1.76
N GLU A 107 -64.07 -14.76 -2.44
CA GLU A 107 -65.51 -14.46 -2.30
C GLU A 107 -65.82 -13.01 -2.68
#